data_AF-A0A6H1ZNP1-F1
#
_entry.id   AF-A0A6H1ZNP1-F1
#
_cell.length_a   1.000
_cell.length_b   1.000
_cell.length_c   1.000
_cell.angle_alpha   90.00
_cell.angle_beta   90.00
_cell.angle_gamma   90.00
#
_symmetry.space_group_name_H-M   'P 1'
#
loop_
_entity.id
_entity.type
_entity.pdbx_description
1 polymer ?
#
loop_
_entity_poly.entity_id
_entity_poly.type
_entity_poly.pdbx_seq_one_letter_code
_entity_poly.pdbx_strand_id
1 'polypeptide(L)'
;MSRLNAAGSSITDIIGVKPAVALDGGTPRVWKFPELGAETFKAGQMVSLSGAAATRVGLTAAVTDASGFGIVGFAAQNAAGAASTLIGVYIATPDIFFVGNVYHATSALAQTAALDVGKAYGLTTLSGKTSVDKGKTDASTTMCRVVGFHGQDVVPSFYGKVYFKVMSRHCQLDNNINIGLSGMSMALLV
;
A
#
# COMPACT_ATOMS: atom_id res chain seq x y z
N MET A 1 1.70 -25.96 -13.70
CA MET A 1 2.78 -26.25 -12.73
C MET A 1 3.19 -24.94 -12.09
N SER A 2 2.91 -24.72 -10.79
CA SER A 2 3.40 -23.54 -10.07
C SER A 2 4.92 -23.69 -9.91
N ARG A 3 5.68 -22.75 -10.45
CA ARG A 3 7.13 -22.72 -10.26
C ARG A 3 7.38 -22.20 -8.86
N LEU A 4 7.63 -23.10 -7.91
CA LEU A 4 8.25 -22.77 -6.64
C LEU A 4 9.66 -22.23 -6.94
N ASN A 5 10.08 -21.12 -6.35
CA ASN A 5 11.47 -20.68 -6.45
C ASN A 5 12.39 -21.64 -5.65
N ALA A 6 13.71 -21.51 -5.78
CA ALA A 6 14.68 -22.34 -5.05
C ALA A 6 14.58 -22.20 -3.51
N ALA A 7 13.82 -21.22 -3.01
CA ALA A 7 13.48 -21.02 -1.60
C ALA A 7 12.06 -21.50 -1.24
N GLY A 8 11.36 -22.18 -2.15
CA GLY A 8 10.01 -22.73 -1.93
C GLY A 8 8.86 -21.72 -2.00
N SER A 9 9.10 -20.47 -2.42
CA SER A 9 8.03 -19.47 -2.53
C SER A 9 7.30 -19.54 -3.87
N SER A 10 5.97 -19.52 -3.82
CA SER A 10 5.07 -19.50 -4.97
C SER A 10 4.21 -18.24 -4.99
N ILE A 11 3.47 -18.03 -6.09
CA ILE A 11 2.48 -16.94 -6.20
C ILE A 11 1.41 -16.97 -5.09
N THR A 12 1.22 -18.10 -4.40
CA THR A 12 0.29 -18.17 -3.26
C THR A 12 0.87 -17.60 -1.97
N ASP A 13 2.19 -17.37 -1.91
CA ASP A 13 2.89 -16.75 -0.78
C ASP A 13 2.97 -15.22 -0.90
N ILE A 14 2.18 -14.64 -1.81
CA ILE A 14 1.95 -13.20 -1.81
C ILE A 14 1.36 -12.85 -0.44
N ILE A 15 2.09 -12.09 0.35
CA ILE A 15 1.60 -11.49 1.57
C ILE A 15 0.87 -10.20 1.20
N GLY A 16 -0.22 -9.90 1.91
CA GLY A 16 -0.70 -8.51 1.93
C GLY A 16 0.40 -7.60 2.48
N VAL A 17 0.38 -6.33 2.10
CA VAL A 17 1.37 -5.37 2.60
C VAL A 17 1.28 -5.30 4.12
N LYS A 18 2.44 -5.37 4.78
CA LYS A 18 2.57 -5.19 6.23
C LYS A 18 3.59 -4.10 6.52
N PRO A 19 3.42 -3.34 7.60
CA PRO A 19 4.45 -2.40 7.99
C PRO A 19 5.65 -3.19 8.55
N ALA A 20 6.87 -2.74 8.23
CA ALA A 20 8.09 -3.35 8.73
C ALA A 20 8.57 -2.64 9.99
N VAL A 21 8.89 -1.36 9.85
CA VAL A 21 9.50 -0.51 10.87
C VAL A 21 9.35 0.96 10.44
N ALA A 22 9.27 1.87 11.39
CA ALA A 22 9.42 3.29 11.12
C ALA A 22 10.92 3.69 11.02
N LEU A 23 11.24 4.81 10.38
CA LEU A 23 12.62 5.31 10.22
C LEU A 23 13.34 5.52 11.55
N ASP A 24 12.60 5.87 12.60
CA ASP A 24 13.10 6.04 13.97
C ASP A 24 13.28 4.71 14.73
N GLY A 25 13.02 3.56 14.09
CA GLY A 25 13.02 2.25 14.72
C GLY A 25 11.75 1.96 15.54
N GLY A 26 10.77 2.87 15.55
CA GLY A 26 9.51 2.73 16.26
C GLY A 26 8.54 1.74 15.61
N THR A 27 7.56 1.29 16.39
CA THR A 27 6.47 0.45 15.88
C THR A 27 5.53 1.32 15.03
N PRO A 28 5.23 0.91 13.78
CA PRO A 28 4.28 1.60 12.92
C PRO A 28 2.90 1.74 13.60
N ARG A 29 2.39 2.97 13.64
CA ARG A 29 1.12 3.27 14.32
C ARG A 29 -0.07 2.80 13.47
N VAL A 30 -1.08 2.26 14.15
CA VAL A 30 -2.37 1.91 13.53
C VAL A 30 -3.37 3.01 13.85
N TRP A 31 -3.94 3.62 12.83
CA TRP A 31 -5.00 4.61 12.97
C TRP A 31 -6.33 4.00 12.57
N LYS A 32 -7.42 4.49 13.16
CA LYS A 32 -8.76 3.95 12.90
C LYS A 32 -9.60 4.96 12.13
N PHE A 33 -10.23 4.51 11.05
CA PHE A 33 -11.16 5.32 10.26
C PHE A 33 -12.46 4.55 10.02
N PRO A 34 -13.60 5.26 9.90
CA PRO A 34 -14.86 4.61 9.59
C PRO A 34 -14.88 4.11 8.14
N GLU A 35 -15.50 2.96 7.87
CA GLU A 35 -15.87 2.56 6.50
C GLU A 35 -16.99 3.46 5.96
N LEU A 36 -17.05 3.63 4.63
CA LEU A 36 -18.22 4.20 3.96
C LEU A 36 -19.43 3.25 3.94
N GLY A 37 -19.17 1.93 3.96
CA GLY A 37 -20.17 0.87 3.96
C GLY A 37 -20.09 0.01 2.70
N ALA A 38 -20.42 -1.29 2.82
CA ALA A 38 -20.28 -2.29 1.74
C ALA A 38 -18.85 -2.45 1.17
N GLU A 39 -17.85 -2.02 1.94
CA GLU A 39 -16.44 -2.21 1.57
C GLU A 39 -16.05 -3.68 1.61
N THR A 40 -15.13 -4.07 0.71
CA THR A 40 -14.71 -5.48 0.56
C THR A 40 -13.19 -5.67 0.61
N PHE A 41 -12.43 -4.61 0.90
CA PHE A 41 -10.98 -4.67 0.96
C PHE A 41 -10.49 -5.69 1.99
N LYS A 42 -9.31 -6.26 1.76
CA LYS A 42 -8.67 -7.22 2.67
C LYS A 42 -7.50 -6.60 3.42
N ALA A 43 -7.09 -7.24 4.51
CA ALA A 43 -5.89 -6.85 5.23
C ALA A 43 -4.65 -6.82 4.30
N GLY A 44 -3.89 -5.73 4.36
CA GLY A 44 -2.73 -5.47 3.53
C GLY A 44 -3.05 -4.94 2.12
N GLN A 45 -4.31 -4.62 1.84
CA GLN A 45 -4.72 -3.89 0.64
C GLN A 45 -4.57 -2.39 0.85
N MET A 46 -4.22 -1.66 -0.22
CA MET A 46 -4.27 -0.19 -0.24
C MET A 46 -5.69 0.31 -0.01
N VAL A 47 -5.78 1.32 0.84
CA VAL A 47 -7.02 2.03 1.12
C VAL A 47 -6.81 3.54 0.98
N SER A 48 -7.87 4.25 0.66
CA SER A 48 -7.93 5.71 0.61
C SER A 48 -9.12 6.20 1.41
N LEU A 49 -9.09 7.47 1.82
CA LEU A 49 -10.27 8.15 2.34
C LEU A 49 -11.02 8.75 1.15
N SER A 50 -12.32 8.45 1.06
CA SER A 50 -13.21 8.98 0.04
C SER A 50 -14.54 9.42 0.65
N GLY A 51 -15.38 10.03 -0.18
CA GLY A 51 -16.68 10.56 0.20
C GLY A 51 -16.76 12.08 0.05
N ALA A 52 -17.96 12.63 0.29
CA ALA A 52 -18.20 14.07 0.18
C ALA A 52 -18.28 14.70 1.57
N ALA A 53 -17.77 15.93 1.69
CA ALA A 53 -17.72 16.68 2.95
C ALA A 53 -19.10 16.82 3.63
N ALA A 54 -20.19 16.80 2.85
CA ALA A 54 -21.55 16.98 3.34
C ALA A 54 -22.28 15.68 3.76
N THR A 55 -21.78 14.50 3.40
CA THR A 55 -22.44 13.23 3.71
C THR A 55 -21.61 12.39 4.67
N ARG A 56 -20.39 12.05 4.27
CA ARG A 56 -19.53 11.14 5.03
C ARG A 56 -18.17 11.02 4.35
N VAL A 57 -17.09 11.00 5.15
CA VAL A 57 -15.77 10.56 4.71
C VAL A 57 -15.47 9.21 5.37
N GLY A 58 -14.95 8.26 4.61
CA GLY A 58 -14.60 6.94 5.13
C GLY A 58 -13.61 6.20 4.25
N LEU A 59 -13.17 5.04 4.74
CA LEU A 59 -12.26 4.17 4.02
C LEU A 59 -12.96 3.49 2.84
N THR A 60 -12.25 3.43 1.74
CA THR A 60 -12.56 2.63 0.55
C THR A 60 -11.30 1.90 0.07
N ALA A 61 -11.48 0.87 -0.75
CA ALA A 61 -10.39 0.35 -1.57
C ALA A 61 -9.81 1.48 -2.45
N ALA A 62 -8.49 1.64 -2.44
CA ALA A 62 -7.84 2.59 -3.32
C ALA A 62 -7.80 2.06 -4.77
N VAL A 63 -7.94 2.97 -5.73
CA VAL A 63 -7.62 2.65 -7.13
C VAL A 63 -6.12 2.41 -7.27
N THR A 64 -5.75 1.50 -8.17
CA THR A 64 -4.38 0.98 -8.29
C THR A 64 -3.42 1.89 -9.03
N ASP A 65 -3.87 3.06 -9.47
CA ASP A 65 -3.08 4.05 -10.19
C ASP A 65 -2.96 5.33 -9.38
N ALA A 66 -1.93 6.14 -9.65
CA ALA A 66 -1.67 7.41 -8.99
C ALA A 66 -2.70 8.51 -9.31
N SER A 67 -3.97 8.13 -9.55
CA SER A 67 -5.09 9.05 -9.62
C SER A 67 -5.06 9.92 -8.36
N GLY A 68 -5.11 11.23 -8.56
CA GLY A 68 -4.50 12.26 -7.70
C GLY A 68 -4.94 12.36 -6.23
N PHE A 69 -5.71 11.42 -5.70
CA PHE A 69 -6.12 11.37 -4.29
C PHE A 69 -5.10 10.68 -3.37
N GLY A 70 -4.21 9.86 -3.94
CA GLY A 70 -3.24 9.09 -3.15
C GLY A 70 -3.88 7.98 -2.32
N ILE A 71 -3.11 7.43 -1.36
CA ILE A 71 -3.55 6.41 -0.42
C ILE A 71 -3.38 6.94 1.01
N VAL A 72 -4.31 6.56 1.90
CA VAL A 72 -4.12 6.80 3.34
C VAL A 72 -3.16 5.78 3.94
N GLY A 73 -3.13 4.57 3.38
CA GLY A 73 -2.26 3.50 3.85
C GLY A 73 -2.72 2.12 3.42
N PHE A 74 -2.42 1.13 4.26
CA PHE A 74 -2.78 -0.26 4.05
C PHE A 74 -3.68 -0.76 5.18
N ALA A 75 -4.75 -1.47 4.84
CA ALA A 75 -5.71 -1.97 5.82
C ALA A 75 -5.04 -2.95 6.80
N ALA A 76 -5.18 -2.72 8.10
CA ALA A 76 -4.64 -3.62 9.13
C ALA A 76 -5.51 -4.88 9.32
N GLN A 77 -6.77 -4.82 8.88
CA GLN A 77 -7.75 -5.89 8.96
C GLN A 77 -8.70 -5.84 7.74
N ASN A 78 -9.48 -6.89 7.54
CA ASN A 78 -10.49 -6.93 6.48
C ASN A 78 -11.58 -5.89 6.73
N ALA A 79 -12.21 -5.43 5.64
CA ALA A 79 -13.44 -4.67 5.75
C ALA A 79 -14.53 -5.48 6.47
N ALA A 80 -15.30 -4.81 7.31
CA ALA A 80 -16.51 -5.33 7.93
C ALA A 80 -17.72 -5.25 6.99
N GLY A 81 -17.65 -4.40 5.95
CA GLY A 81 -18.75 -4.17 5.01
C GLY A 81 -19.90 -3.36 5.63
N ALA A 82 -19.67 -2.77 6.81
CA ALA A 82 -20.67 -2.08 7.60
C ALA A 82 -20.22 -0.65 7.86
N ALA A 83 -21.05 0.29 7.41
CA ALA A 83 -20.79 1.71 7.57
C ALA A 83 -20.53 2.03 9.05
N SER A 84 -19.55 2.90 9.30
CA SER A 84 -19.14 3.40 10.64
C SER A 84 -18.36 2.41 11.48
N THR A 85 -18.13 1.20 10.98
CA THR A 85 -17.14 0.31 11.59
C THR A 85 -15.76 0.94 11.46
N LEU A 86 -15.08 1.08 12.60
CA LEU A 86 -13.73 1.62 12.64
C LEU A 86 -12.72 0.55 12.26
N ILE A 87 -12.01 0.80 11.16
CA ILE A 87 -11.00 -0.10 10.63
C ILE A 87 -9.61 0.45 10.84
N GLY A 88 -8.72 -0.40 11.36
CA GLY A 88 -7.31 -0.08 11.51
C GLY A 88 -6.60 0.04 10.16
N VAL A 89 -5.73 1.04 10.03
CA VAL A 89 -4.91 1.32 8.86
C VAL A 89 -3.49 1.59 9.32
N TYR A 90 -2.53 0.96 8.65
CA TYR A 90 -1.13 1.34 8.71
C TYR A 90 -0.92 2.55 7.80
N ILE A 91 -0.75 3.73 8.39
CA ILE A 91 -0.66 4.98 7.65
C ILE A 91 0.56 4.95 6.73
N ALA A 92 0.36 5.26 5.45
CA ALA A 92 1.46 5.51 4.53
C ALA A 92 2.03 6.91 4.81
N THR A 93 3.17 6.97 5.48
CA THR A 93 4.04 8.16 5.53
C THR A 93 5.39 7.83 4.88
N PRO A 94 6.15 8.83 4.39
CA PRO A 94 7.50 8.65 3.87
C PRO A 94 8.47 7.98 4.86
N ASP A 95 8.14 8.04 6.15
CA ASP A 95 8.96 7.55 7.24
C ASP A 95 8.66 6.12 7.66
N ILE A 96 7.67 5.47 7.04
CA ILE A 96 7.33 4.08 7.34
C ILE A 96 7.78 3.20 6.17
N PHE A 97 8.52 2.14 6.50
CA PHE A 97 8.83 1.07 5.57
C PHE A 97 7.77 0.00 5.63
N PHE A 98 7.39 -0.48 4.45
CA PHE A 98 6.45 -1.57 4.26
C PHE A 98 7.14 -2.75 3.60
N VAL A 99 6.64 -3.95 3.87
CA VAL A 99 7.01 -5.17 3.16
C VAL A 99 5.88 -5.55 2.22
N GLY A 100 6.22 -5.84 0.97
CA GLY A 100 5.29 -6.40 -0.01
C GLY A 100 6.04 -7.22 -1.06
N ASN A 101 5.32 -8.11 -1.73
CA ASN A 101 5.90 -8.87 -2.83
C ASN A 101 6.08 -7.98 -4.06
N VAL A 102 7.12 -8.26 -4.85
CA VAL A 102 7.21 -7.76 -6.22
C VAL A 102 6.24 -8.53 -7.10
N TYR A 103 5.68 -7.84 -8.07
CA TYR A 103 4.75 -8.38 -9.05
C TYR A 103 5.09 -7.89 -10.45
N HIS A 104 4.77 -8.69 -11.45
CA HIS A 104 4.68 -8.31 -12.85
C HIS A 104 3.67 -9.25 -13.52
N ALA A 105 2.97 -8.79 -14.56
CA ALA A 105 2.06 -9.61 -15.35
C ALA A 105 2.74 -10.81 -16.05
N THR A 106 4.08 -10.77 -16.14
CA THR A 106 4.93 -11.80 -16.74
C THR A 106 5.85 -12.33 -15.66
N SER A 107 5.73 -13.61 -15.33
CA SER A 107 6.46 -14.21 -14.21
C SER A 107 7.98 -14.06 -14.30
N ALA A 108 8.56 -14.10 -15.51
CA ALA A 108 9.99 -13.88 -15.73
C ALA A 108 10.48 -12.50 -15.26
N LEU A 109 9.60 -11.49 -15.27
CA LEU A 109 9.90 -10.12 -14.87
C LEU A 109 9.51 -9.82 -13.42
N ALA A 110 8.79 -10.75 -12.76
CA ALA A 110 8.42 -10.66 -11.36
C ALA A 110 9.53 -11.18 -10.44
N GLN A 111 10.81 -11.00 -10.79
CA GLN A 111 11.94 -11.37 -9.94
C GLN A 111 12.46 -10.15 -9.19
N THR A 112 12.86 -10.32 -7.93
CA THR A 112 13.70 -9.32 -7.26
C THR A 112 15.07 -9.28 -7.95
N ALA A 113 15.63 -8.08 -8.11
CA ALA A 113 16.96 -7.87 -8.67
C ALA A 113 17.67 -6.76 -7.90
N ALA A 114 18.99 -6.83 -7.74
CA ALA A 114 19.78 -5.82 -7.04
C ALA A 114 19.50 -4.38 -7.54
N LEU A 115 19.25 -4.24 -8.85
CA LEU A 115 18.91 -2.98 -9.50
C LEU A 115 17.52 -2.42 -9.15
N ASP A 116 16.70 -3.16 -8.40
CA ASP A 116 15.38 -2.67 -7.95
C ASP A 116 15.53 -1.67 -6.80
N VAL A 117 16.61 -1.76 -6.00
CA VAL A 117 16.83 -0.82 -4.89
C VAL A 117 17.01 0.59 -5.42
N GLY A 118 16.21 1.52 -4.89
CA GLY A 118 16.16 2.92 -5.32
C GLY A 118 15.21 3.19 -6.49
N LYS A 119 14.73 2.15 -7.20
CA LYS A 119 13.77 2.34 -8.29
C LYS A 119 12.37 2.63 -7.76
N ALA A 120 11.67 3.46 -8.53
CA ALA A 120 10.26 3.75 -8.29
C ALA A 120 9.39 2.77 -9.08
N TYR A 121 8.35 2.28 -8.43
CA TYR A 121 7.37 1.35 -9.01
C TYR A 121 5.97 1.75 -8.60
N GLY A 122 4.98 1.31 -9.38
CA GLY A 122 3.58 1.38 -9.00
C GLY A 122 3.23 0.36 -7.93
N LEU A 123 2.02 0.48 -7.41
CA LEU A 123 1.40 -0.54 -6.58
C LEU A 123 0.22 -1.13 -7.36
N THR A 124 -0.05 -2.40 -7.17
CA THR A 124 -1.23 -3.06 -7.76
C THR A 124 -1.88 -3.95 -6.71
N THR A 125 -3.17 -4.20 -6.86
CA THR A 125 -3.90 -5.12 -5.99
C THR A 125 -4.32 -6.33 -6.79
N LEU A 126 -3.83 -7.51 -6.39
CA LEU A 126 -4.18 -8.79 -6.97
C LEU A 126 -4.84 -9.66 -5.90
N SER A 127 -6.05 -10.15 -6.18
CA SER A 127 -6.79 -11.03 -5.26
C SER A 127 -6.92 -10.48 -3.83
N GLY A 128 -7.10 -9.16 -3.70
CA GLY A 128 -7.23 -8.47 -2.42
C GLY A 128 -5.91 -8.21 -1.68
N LYS A 129 -4.74 -8.43 -2.31
CA LYS A 129 -3.43 -8.14 -1.72
C LYS A 129 -2.69 -7.12 -2.57
N THR A 130 -2.09 -6.12 -1.94
CA THR A 130 -1.25 -5.16 -2.66
C THR A 130 0.16 -5.71 -2.88
N SER A 131 0.74 -5.42 -4.03
CA SER A 131 2.11 -5.77 -4.41
C SER A 131 2.81 -4.62 -5.13
N VAL A 132 4.14 -4.62 -5.11
CA VAL A 132 5.00 -3.66 -5.83
C VAL A 132 5.06 -4.07 -7.30
N ASP A 133 4.42 -3.32 -8.18
CA ASP A 133 4.27 -3.67 -9.59
C ASP A 133 5.45 -3.15 -10.42
N LYS A 134 6.32 -4.06 -10.83
CA LYS A 134 7.49 -3.78 -11.65
C LYS A 134 7.16 -3.36 -13.08
N GLY A 135 5.94 -3.59 -13.54
CA GLY A 135 5.47 -3.14 -14.86
C GLY A 135 5.08 -1.66 -14.87
N LYS A 136 4.75 -1.09 -13.70
CA LYS A 136 4.36 0.31 -13.55
C LYS A 136 5.58 1.18 -13.22
N THR A 137 6.29 1.63 -14.25
CA THR A 137 7.52 2.43 -14.10
C THR A 137 7.38 3.88 -14.50
N ASP A 138 6.26 4.25 -15.13
CA ASP A 138 6.02 5.62 -15.57
C ASP A 138 5.84 6.58 -14.39
N ALA A 139 6.25 7.84 -14.58
CA ALA A 139 6.11 8.87 -13.54
C ALA A 139 4.66 9.11 -13.11
N SER A 140 3.68 8.77 -13.97
CA SER A 140 2.24 8.86 -13.70
C SER A 140 1.66 7.65 -12.97
N THR A 141 2.39 6.54 -12.83
CA THR A 141 1.90 5.29 -12.21
C THR A 141 2.74 4.84 -11.03
N THR A 142 3.98 5.33 -10.93
CA THR A 142 4.86 5.05 -9.79
C THR A 142 4.33 5.67 -8.51
N MET A 143 4.25 4.87 -7.45
CA MET A 143 3.71 5.25 -6.13
C MET A 143 4.65 4.97 -4.97
N CYS A 144 5.58 4.02 -5.14
CA CYS A 144 6.51 3.61 -4.10
C CYS A 144 7.94 3.60 -4.62
N ARG A 145 8.89 3.56 -3.69
CA ARG A 145 10.31 3.34 -3.97
C ARG A 145 10.79 2.14 -3.16
N VAL A 146 11.45 1.20 -3.83
CA VAL A 146 12.08 0.05 -3.17
C VAL A 146 13.33 0.52 -2.43
N VAL A 147 13.48 0.12 -1.17
CA VAL A 147 14.59 0.53 -0.30
C VAL A 147 15.52 -0.62 0.06
N GLY A 148 15.07 -1.86 -0.10
CA GLY A 148 15.89 -3.04 0.18
C GLY A 148 15.13 -4.35 -0.02
N PHE A 149 15.81 -5.46 0.21
CA PHE A 149 15.22 -6.80 0.13
C PHE A 149 14.87 -7.30 1.53
N HIS A 150 13.81 -8.07 1.63
CA HIS A 150 13.47 -8.74 2.88
C HIS A 150 14.52 -9.81 3.20
N GLY A 151 14.99 -9.88 4.46
CA GLY A 151 16.14 -10.72 4.84
C GLY A 151 15.93 -12.23 4.70
N GLN A 152 14.69 -12.69 4.50
CA GLN A 152 14.36 -14.10 4.26
C GLN A 152 14.36 -14.49 2.77
N ASP A 153 14.45 -13.52 1.86
CA ASP A 153 14.34 -13.77 0.43
C ASP A 153 15.72 -13.66 -0.23
N VAL A 154 16.10 -14.69 -1.01
CA VAL A 154 17.31 -14.66 -1.84
C VAL A 154 17.10 -13.79 -3.07
N VAL A 155 18.14 -13.13 -3.56
CA VAL A 155 18.09 -12.35 -4.82
C VAL A 155 18.85 -13.10 -5.91
N PRO A 156 18.24 -13.42 -7.08
CA PRO A 156 16.86 -13.14 -7.45
C PRO A 156 15.86 -14.16 -6.86
N SER A 157 14.67 -13.69 -6.51
CA SER A 157 13.52 -14.51 -6.10
C SER A 157 12.29 -14.10 -6.89
N PHE A 158 11.61 -15.09 -7.48
CA PHE A 158 10.30 -14.88 -8.10
C PHE A 158 9.26 -14.49 -7.05
N TYR A 159 8.54 -13.40 -7.31
CA TYR A 159 7.58 -12.78 -6.42
C TYR A 159 8.16 -12.51 -5.02
N GLY A 160 9.47 -12.25 -4.94
CA GLY A 160 10.15 -12.00 -3.67
C GLY A 160 9.67 -10.73 -2.96
N LYS A 161 9.95 -10.64 -1.67
CA LYS A 161 9.56 -9.54 -0.80
C LYS A 161 10.61 -8.44 -0.80
N VAL A 162 10.13 -7.20 -0.89
CA VAL A 162 10.95 -6.00 -0.80
C VAL A 162 10.46 -5.11 0.33
N TYR A 163 11.41 -4.40 0.94
CA TYR A 163 11.08 -3.21 1.70
C TYR A 163 10.85 -2.06 0.73
N PHE A 164 9.78 -1.32 0.92
CA PHE A 164 9.47 -0.14 0.13
C PHE A 164 8.89 0.98 1.01
N LYS A 165 8.94 2.20 0.50
CA LYS A 165 8.21 3.34 1.07
C LYS A 165 7.27 3.93 0.04
N VAL A 166 6.14 4.45 0.49
CA VAL A 166 5.22 5.22 -0.36
C VAL A 166 5.83 6.61 -0.57
N MET A 167 5.78 7.13 -1.79
CA MET A 167 6.32 8.46 -2.08
C MET A 167 5.35 9.52 -1.52
N SER A 168 5.89 10.58 -0.89
CA SER A 168 5.11 11.62 -0.19
C SER A 168 3.94 12.18 -1.00
N ARG A 169 4.13 12.43 -2.31
CA ARG A 169 3.07 12.92 -3.21
C ARG A 169 1.86 11.98 -3.39
N HIS A 170 1.93 10.76 -2.85
CA HIS A 170 0.84 9.78 -2.87
C HIS A 170 0.33 9.42 -1.47
N CYS A 171 0.89 10.03 -0.42
CA CYS A 171 0.39 9.89 0.94
C CYS A 171 -0.72 10.91 1.16
N GLN A 172 -1.96 10.46 1.30
CA GLN A 172 -3.13 11.33 1.38
C GLN A 172 -3.08 12.29 2.59
N LEU A 173 -2.48 11.85 3.70
CA LEU A 173 -2.36 12.68 4.91
C LEU A 173 -1.20 13.69 4.85
N ASP A 174 -0.18 13.44 4.02
CA ASP A 174 0.94 14.38 3.82
C ASP A 174 0.66 15.39 2.70
N ASN A 175 -0.19 15.01 1.73
CA ASN A 175 -0.62 15.87 0.61
C ASN A 175 -1.55 17.03 1.01
N ASN A 176 -1.68 17.34 2.29
CA ASN A 176 -2.50 18.43 2.84
C ASN A 176 -2.09 19.84 2.38
N ILE A 177 -1.10 19.98 1.50
CA ILE A 177 -0.71 21.27 0.92
C ILE A 177 -1.60 21.69 -0.28
N ASN A 178 -2.39 20.79 -0.90
CA ASN A 178 -3.23 21.14 -2.07
C ASN A 178 -4.63 20.52 -2.13
N ILE A 179 -5.16 19.94 -1.05
CA ILE A 179 -6.61 19.68 -0.98
C ILE A 179 -7.24 21.03 -0.67
N GLY A 180 -7.76 21.70 -1.71
CA GLY A 180 -8.37 23.03 -1.61
C GLY A 180 -9.21 23.18 -0.35
N LEU A 181 -8.75 24.05 0.54
CA LEU A 181 -9.46 24.64 1.67
C LEU A 181 -10.65 25.47 1.19
N SER A 182 -11.60 24.85 0.48
CA SER A 182 -12.94 25.40 0.27
C SER A 182 -14.02 24.63 1.03
N GLY A 183 -13.69 23.62 1.86
CA GLY A 183 -14.75 22.95 2.62
C GLY A 183 -14.39 21.92 3.70
N MET A 184 -13.12 21.63 3.98
CA MET A 184 -12.78 20.62 5.00
C MET A 184 -12.41 21.26 6.34
N SER A 185 -13.44 21.64 7.11
CA SER A 185 -13.28 21.88 8.55
C SER A 185 -13.06 20.53 9.24
N MET A 186 -11.80 20.25 9.59
CA MET A 186 -11.44 19.10 10.41
C MET A 186 -11.92 19.36 11.84
N ALA A 187 -13.14 18.93 12.17
CA ALA A 187 -13.64 18.92 13.54
C ALA A 187 -12.83 17.88 14.34
N LEU A 188 -11.77 18.35 15.00
CA LEU A 188 -11.05 17.62 16.02
C LEU A 188 -11.98 17.49 17.23
N LEU A 189 -12.64 16.34 17.40
CA LEU A 189 -13.22 16.01 18.70
C LEU A 189 -12.06 15.74 19.66
N VAL A 190 -11.87 16.68 20.60
CA VAL A 190 -11.18 16.48 21.88
C VAL A 190 -12.19 15.95 22.88
#